data_AF-A0A124EBP8-F1
#
_entry.id   AF-A0A124EBP8-F1
#
_cell.length_a   1.000
_cell.length_b   1.000
_cell.length_c   1.000
_cell.angle_alpha   90.00
_cell.angle_beta   90.00
_cell.angle_gamma   90.00
#
_symmetry.space_group_name_H-M   'P 1'
#
loop_
_entity.id
_entity.type
_entity.pdbx_description
1 polymer ?
#
loop_
_entity_poly.entity_id
_entity_poly.type
_entity_poly.pdbx_seq_one_letter_code
_entity_poly.pdbx_strand_id
1 'polypeptide(L)'
;MLHGRETGIIKRLPHGEFVEVHEPLSQAQLHALTAHEQYAPAELGPTVDENGVERKPTRSAKLRAKLSKGYFGEGNQVPKATAEEYKEISAGHGHH
;
A
#
# COMPACT_ATOMS: atom_id res chain seq x y z
N MET A 1 3.58 -7.90 1.96
CA MET A 1 4.74 -8.57 1.34
C MET A 1 4.18 -9.43 0.21
N LEU A 2 4.70 -9.29 -1.00
CA LEU A 2 4.14 -9.94 -2.20
C LEU A 2 4.81 -11.29 -2.53
N HIS A 3 5.84 -11.65 -1.77
CA HIS A 3 6.57 -12.92 -1.89
C HIS A 3 6.67 -13.55 -0.51
N GLY A 4 6.66 -14.88 -0.46
CA GLY A 4 6.78 -15.65 0.78
C GLY A 4 8.18 -15.55 1.39
N ARG A 5 8.44 -16.40 2.38
CA ARG A 5 9.81 -16.63 2.86
C ARG A 5 10.56 -17.45 1.80
N GLU A 6 11.78 -17.03 1.48
CA GLU A 6 12.76 -17.80 0.71
C GLU A 6 13.00 -19.17 1.38
N THR A 7 12.88 -20.26 0.63
CA THR A 7 13.14 -21.61 1.15
C THR A 7 14.53 -22.11 0.76
N GLY A 8 15.17 -21.49 -0.23
CA GLY A 8 16.41 -21.97 -0.83
C GLY A 8 16.23 -23.21 -1.72
N ILE A 9 14.99 -23.64 -1.98
CA ILE A 9 14.69 -24.77 -2.86
C ILE A 9 14.57 -24.27 -4.30
N ILE A 10 15.54 -24.63 -5.13
CA ILE A 10 15.54 -24.36 -6.57
C ILE A 10 15.04 -25.59 -7.34
N LYS A 11 13.99 -25.43 -8.14
CA LYS A 11 13.49 -26.47 -9.06
C LYS A 11 13.82 -26.09 -10.50
N ARG A 12 14.41 -27.03 -11.23
CA ARG A 12 14.58 -26.91 -12.68
C ARG A 12 13.33 -27.46 -13.39
N LEU A 13 12.71 -26.63 -14.21
CA LEU A 13 11.54 -27.01 -15.00
C LEU A 13 11.96 -27.81 -16.24
N PRO A 14 11.04 -28.59 -16.86
CA PRO A 14 11.36 -29.43 -18.02
C PRO A 14 11.92 -28.67 -19.22
N HIS A 15 11.65 -27.37 -19.32
CA HIS A 15 12.10 -26.45 -20.36
C HIS A 15 13.42 -25.73 -20.03
N GLY A 16 14.05 -26.05 -18.89
CA GLY A 16 15.36 -25.55 -18.51
C GLY A 16 15.36 -24.32 -17.60
N GLU A 17 14.21 -23.72 -17.33
CA GLU A 17 14.08 -22.61 -16.37
C GLU A 17 14.28 -23.07 -14.93
N PHE A 18 14.72 -22.17 -14.06
CA PHE A 18 14.88 -22.43 -12.63
C PHE A 18 13.91 -21.54 -11.85
N VAL A 19 13.15 -22.15 -10.94
CA VAL A 19 12.23 -21.43 -10.05
C VAL A 19 12.60 -21.69 -8.59
N GLU A 20 12.58 -20.65 -7.77
CA GLU A 20 12.67 -20.79 -6.32
C GLU A 20 11.27 -21.03 -5.75
N VAL A 21 11.12 -22.08 -4.93
CA VAL A 21 9.87 -22.32 -4.22
C VAL A 21 9.82 -21.42 -2.99
N HIS A 22 8.85 -20.53 -2.89
CA HIS A 22 8.63 -19.72 -1.68
C HIS A 22 7.54 -20.32 -0.80
N GLU A 23 7.68 -20.16 0.52
CA GLU A 23 6.64 -20.56 1.47
C GLU A 23 5.81 -19.35 1.89
N PRO A 24 4.47 -19.41 1.82
CA PRO A 24 3.61 -18.32 2.26
C PRO A 24 3.87 -17.96 3.73
N LEU A 25 3.89 -16.67 4.03
CA LEU A 25 3.99 -16.21 5.41
C LEU A 25 2.67 -16.46 6.15
N SER A 26 2.76 -16.75 7.45
CA SER A 26 1.57 -16.82 8.30
C SER A 26 0.85 -15.47 8.37
N GLN A 27 -0.45 -15.47 8.66
CA GLN A 27 -1.24 -14.25 8.79
C GLN A 27 -0.67 -13.29 9.84
N ALA A 28 -0.11 -13.82 10.94
CA ALA A 28 0.53 -13.03 11.99
C ALA A 28 1.79 -12.31 11.49
N GLN A 29 2.62 -12.99 10.69
CA GLN A 29 3.82 -12.39 10.09
C GLN A 29 3.46 -11.32 9.06
N LEU A 30 2.45 -11.59 8.21
CA LEU A 30 1.95 -10.60 7.25
C LEU A 30 1.44 -9.36 7.98
N HIS A 31 0.67 -9.53 9.06
CA HIS A 31 0.20 -8.43 9.87
C HIS A 31 1.37 -7.61 10.43
N ALA A 32 2.34 -8.27 11.07
CA ALA A 32 3.52 -7.59 11.62
C ALA A 32 4.30 -6.77 10.57
N LEU A 33 4.45 -7.32 9.35
CA LEU A 33 5.16 -6.64 8.26
C LEU A 33 4.37 -5.52 7.58
N THR A 34 3.04 -5.51 7.72
CA THR A 34 2.14 -4.54 7.07
C THR A 34 1.48 -3.58 8.06
N ALA A 35 1.78 -3.70 9.35
CA ALA A 35 1.25 -2.88 10.43
C ALA A 35 1.89 -1.49 10.51
N HIS A 36 2.05 -0.81 9.37
CA HIS A 36 2.42 0.61 9.32
C HIS A 36 1.19 1.48 9.03
N GLU A 37 1.17 2.69 9.55
CA GLU A 37 0.11 3.67 9.28
C GLU A 37 0.23 4.21 7.85
N GLN A 38 -0.91 4.39 7.17
CA GLN A 38 -0.96 5.06 5.87
C GLN A 38 -1.73 6.37 6.03
N TYR A 39 -1.02 7.49 5.89
CA TYR A 39 -1.58 8.82 6.11
C TYR A 39 -2.45 9.22 4.92
N ALA A 40 -3.61 9.81 5.20
CA ALA A 40 -4.40 10.48 4.17
C ALA A 40 -3.85 11.90 3.90
N PRO A 41 -3.93 12.42 2.67
CA PRO A 41 -3.67 13.82 2.39
C PRO A 41 -4.50 14.74 3.28
N ALA A 42 -3.86 15.75 3.87
CA ALA A 42 -4.55 16.77 4.65
C ALA A 42 -5.49 17.58 3.76
N GLU A 43 -6.77 17.60 4.13
CA GLU A 43 -7.78 18.42 3.47
C GLU A 43 -7.79 19.85 4.01
N LEU A 44 -7.94 20.81 3.11
CA LEU A 44 -8.34 22.16 3.51
C LEU A 44 -9.83 22.10 3.84
N GLY A 45 -10.14 22.11 5.14
CA GLY A 45 -11.54 22.18 5.60
C GLY A 45 -12.32 23.35 4.97
N PRO A 46 -13.65 23.37 5.15
CA PRO A 46 -14.54 24.21 4.35
C PRO A 46 -14.12 25.69 4.38
N THR A 47 -14.25 26.32 3.21
CA THR A 47 -14.01 27.75 3.02
C THR A 47 -15.15 28.62 3.54
N VAL A 48 -16.22 27.99 4.03
CA VAL A 48 -17.39 28.64 4.61
C VAL A 48 -17.53 28.11 6.04
N ASP A 49 -17.68 29.00 7.00
CA ASP A 49 -17.93 28.61 8.39
C ASP A 49 -19.38 28.20 8.64
N GLU A 50 -19.69 27.74 9.86
CA GLU A 50 -21.03 27.29 10.26
C GLU A 50 -22.11 28.38 10.13
N ASN A 51 -21.70 29.66 10.05
CA ASN A 51 -22.58 30.82 9.92
C ASN A 51 -22.70 31.30 8.47
N GLY A 52 -22.12 30.59 7.50
CA GLY A 52 -22.18 30.95 6.08
C GLY A 52 -21.16 32.02 5.65
N VAL A 53 -20.20 32.39 6.50
CA VAL A 53 -19.19 33.41 6.18
C VAL A 53 -17.97 32.75 5.53
N GLU A 54 -17.49 33.33 4.43
CA GLU A 54 -16.28 32.86 3.76
C GLU A 54 -15.03 33.01 4.65
N ARG A 55 -14.52 31.88 5.15
CA ARG A 55 -13.23 31.79 5.81
C ARG A 55 -12.11 31.69 4.78
N LYS A 56 -11.17 32.62 4.82
CA LYS A 56 -9.94 32.56 4.00
C LYS A 56 -8.88 31.70 4.70
N PRO A 57 -8.54 30.50 4.20
CA PRO A 57 -7.49 29.67 4.81
C PRO A 57 -6.15 30.40 4.74
N THR A 58 -5.38 30.33 5.84
CA THR A 58 -4.07 30.97 5.96
C THR A 58 -3.09 30.40 4.92
N ARG A 59 -2.09 31.20 4.53
CA ARG A 59 -1.05 30.75 3.58
C ARG A 59 -0.32 29.50 4.09
N SER A 60 -0.10 29.39 5.39
CA SER A 60 0.49 28.21 6.03
C SER A 60 -0.38 26.97 5.92
N ALA A 61 -1.70 27.10 6.08
CA ALA A 61 -2.64 25.99 5.88
C ALA A 61 -2.63 25.50 4.43
N LYS A 62 -2.61 26.43 3.45
CA LYS A 62 -2.50 26.09 2.03
C LYS A 62 -1.18 25.37 1.70
N LEU A 63 -0.06 25.84 2.26
CA LEU A 63 1.24 25.21 2.08
C LEU A 63 1.25 23.79 2.68
N ARG A 64 0.74 23.63 3.90
CA ARG A 64 0.63 22.32 4.56
C ARG A 64 -0.18 21.33 3.74
N ALA A 65 -1.36 21.73 3.25
CA ALA A 65 -2.20 20.86 2.42
C ALA A 65 -1.50 20.48 1.10
N LYS A 66 -0.80 21.42 0.46
CA LYS A 66 -0.05 21.15 -0.77
C LYS A 66 1.10 20.16 -0.54
N LEU A 67 1.87 20.34 0.53
CA LEU A 67 2.94 19.40 0.91
C LEU A 67 2.34 18.03 1.24
N SER A 68 1.29 17.99 2.04
CA SER A 68 0.61 16.74 2.40
C SER A 68 0.08 15.99 1.18
N LYS A 69 -0.47 16.70 0.19
CA LYS A 69 -0.89 16.10 -1.09
C LYS A 69 0.30 15.57 -1.89
N GLY A 70 1.46 16.24 -1.84
CA GLY A 70 2.68 15.76 -2.48
C GLY A 70 3.26 14.51 -1.83
N TYR A 71 3.18 14.38 -0.50
CA TYR A 71 3.72 13.21 0.22
C TYR A 71 2.76 12.02 0.27
N PHE A 72 1.46 12.27 0.42
CA PHE A 72 0.45 11.23 0.71
C PHE A 72 -0.64 11.13 -0.36
N GLY A 73 -0.56 11.94 -1.42
CA GLY A 73 -1.51 11.89 -2.52
C GLY A 73 -1.37 10.63 -3.38
N GLU A 74 -2.29 10.49 -4.32
CA GLU A 74 -2.34 9.38 -5.27
C GLU A 74 -0.97 9.14 -5.94
N GLY A 75 -0.49 7.90 -5.89
CA GLY A 75 0.80 7.50 -6.46
C GLY A 75 2.05 7.82 -5.62
N ASN A 76 1.93 8.59 -4.53
CA ASN A 76 3.07 8.92 -3.67
C ASN A 76 3.23 7.96 -2.48
N GLN A 77 2.24 7.10 -2.26
CA GLN A 77 2.29 6.02 -1.28
C GLN A 77 1.87 4.70 -1.93
N VAL A 78 2.60 3.63 -1.64
CA VAL A 78 2.21 2.27 -2.04
C VAL A 78 1.09 1.81 -1.11
N PRO A 79 -0.13 1.57 -1.61
CA PRO A 79 -1.24 1.13 -0.78
C PRO A 79 -0.98 -0.27 -0.23
N LYS A 80 -1.59 -0.59 0.91
CA LYS A 80 -1.62 -1.98 1.39
C LYS A 80 -2.38 -2.82 0.39
N ALA A 81 -1.85 -4.02 0.11
CA ALA A 81 -2.56 -5.00 -0.70
C ALA A 81 -3.93 -5.30 -0.08
N THR A 82 -4.96 -5.26 -0.91
CA THR A 82 -6.31 -5.63 -0.52
C THR A 82 -6.41 -7.15 -0.32
N ALA A 83 -7.47 -7.58 0.36
CA ALA A 83 -7.72 -9.01 0.55
C ALA A 83 -7.98 -9.74 -0.79
N GLU A 84 -8.47 -9.04 -1.81
CA GLU A 84 -8.73 -9.58 -3.15
C GLU A 84 -7.43 -9.75 -3.93
N GLU A 85 -6.59 -8.71 -4.01
CA GLU A 85 -5.26 -8.79 -4.63
C GLU A 85 -4.39 -9.88 -3.98
N TYR A 86 -4.46 -10.02 -2.66
CA TYR A 86 -3.76 -11.10 -1.95
C TYR A 86 -4.27 -12.50 -2.37
N LYS A 87 -5.59 -12.66 -2.54
CA LYS A 87 -6.18 -13.94 -2.99
C LYS A 87 -5.81 -14.26 -4.43
N GLU A 88 -5.83 -13.29 -5.33
CA GLU A 88 -5.46 -13.48 -6.72
C GLU A 88 -4.00 -13.94 -6.87
N ILE A 89 -3.08 -13.31 -6.12
CA ILE A 89 -1.66 -13.65 -6.17
C ILE A 89 -1.37 -15.01 -5.51
N SER A 90 -2.02 -15.30 -4.38
CA SER A 90 -1.87 -16.58 -3.68
C SER A 90 -2.51 -17.75 -4.42
N ALA A 91 -3.63 -17.52 -5.12
CA ALA A 91 -4.28 -18.52 -5.97
C ALA A 91 -3.57 -18.70 -7.32
N GLY A 92 -2.94 -17.65 -7.86
CA GLY A 92 -2.16 -17.68 -9.09
C GLY A 92 -0.87 -18.52 -9.03
N HIS A 93 -0.41 -18.88 -7.82
CA HIS A 93 0.74 -19.77 -7.61
C HIS A 93 0.44 -21.27 -7.85
N GLY A 94 -0.74 -21.61 -8.38
CA GLY A 94 -1.13 -22.98 -8.73
C GLY A 94 -0.92 -23.38 -10.21
N HIS A 95 -0.48 -22.47 -11.07
CA HIS A 95 -0.23 -22.77 -12.49
C HIS A 95 1.17 -22.31 -12.88
N HIS A 96 2.12 -23.26 -12.87
CA HIS A 96 3.11 -23.57 -13.91
C HIS A 96 4.23 -24.47 -13.35
#